data_AF-A0A841SPF8-F1
#
_entry.id   AF-A0A841SPF8-F1
#
_cell.length_a   1.000
_cell.length_b   1.000
_cell.length_c   1.000
_cell.angle_alpha   90.00
_cell.angle_beta   90.00
_cell.angle_gamma   90.00
#
_symmetry.space_group_name_H-M   'P 1'
#
loop_
_entity.id
_entity.type
_entity.pdbx_description
1 polymer ?
#
loop_
_entity_poly.entity_id
_entity_poly.type
_entity_poly.pdbx_seq_one_letter_code
_entity_poly.pdbx_strand_id
1 'polypeptide(L)'
;MSEAAQTLDGWYVLHDFRTMDWAAWQDASEADRAKATRELLALISEWEETEARKEGSLALYGIVGQKADFVFMHLRETLRELNAIENSFNKSAFARFTKPVHSYVSVVELSNYMGQPGVDPMQVPEIVARLKPILPKSEHICFYPMNKRRLLGDNWYMLPMEDRKAMMRSHGMIGRSYAGKVKQIISGSVGFDNWEWGVTLFADDALQFKKLVYEMRFDEVSARYGEFGEFFVGNRLTNDSLGEMLKV
;
A
#
# COMPACT_ATOMS: atom_id res chain seq x y z
N MET A 1 -9.75 18.36 26.74
CA MET A 1 -9.57 18.78 25.34
C MET A 1 -9.09 17.58 24.54
N SER A 2 -9.48 17.45 23.26
CA SER A 2 -8.94 16.41 22.39
C SER A 2 -7.48 16.72 22.06
N GLU A 3 -6.60 15.71 22.16
CA GLU A 3 -5.18 15.83 21.87
C GLU A 3 -4.87 15.21 20.48
N ALA A 4 -4.03 15.86 19.67
CA ALA A 4 -3.61 15.27 18.40
C ALA A 4 -2.83 13.96 18.65
N ALA A 5 -3.05 12.95 17.79
CA ALA A 5 -2.22 11.75 17.83
C ALA A 5 -0.80 12.10 17.35
N GLN A 6 0.21 11.47 17.95
CA GLN A 6 1.59 11.57 17.48
C GLN A 6 1.93 10.35 16.63
N THR A 7 2.68 10.58 15.56
CA THR A 7 3.09 9.59 14.58
C THR A 7 4.62 9.54 14.47
N LEU A 8 5.13 8.37 14.14
CA LEU A 8 6.45 8.22 13.54
C LEU A 8 6.25 7.89 12.07
N ASP A 9 6.94 8.62 11.21
CA ASP A 9 6.76 8.57 9.77
C ASP A 9 8.00 7.98 9.09
N GLY A 10 7.76 7.05 8.18
CA GLY A 10 8.77 6.28 7.49
C GLY A 10 8.90 6.64 6.02
N TRP A 11 9.01 5.63 5.17
CA TRP A 11 9.05 5.84 3.72
C TRP A 11 7.74 6.37 3.17
N TYR A 12 7.85 7.26 2.18
CA TYR A 12 6.72 7.63 1.34
C TYR A 12 6.30 6.44 0.49
N VAL A 13 5.01 6.35 0.22
CA VAL A 13 4.35 5.26 -0.48
C VAL A 13 3.59 5.82 -1.68
N LEU A 14 3.76 5.18 -2.85
CA LEU A 14 2.92 5.37 -4.02
C LEU A 14 2.31 4.02 -4.41
N HIS A 15 0.98 3.94 -4.44
CA HIS A 15 0.25 2.92 -5.18
C HIS A 15 -0.14 3.49 -6.54
N ASP A 16 0.38 2.92 -7.63
CA ASP A 16 0.07 3.30 -9.00
C ASP A 16 -0.69 2.16 -9.69
N PHE A 17 -2.00 2.33 -9.88
CA PHE A 17 -2.87 1.34 -10.51
C PHE A 17 -3.07 1.67 -11.99
N ARG A 18 -2.89 0.65 -12.83
CA ARG A 18 -2.99 0.74 -14.29
C ARG A 18 -3.94 -0.31 -14.85
N THR A 19 -4.60 0.02 -15.95
CA THR A 19 -5.25 -0.96 -16.84
C THR A 19 -4.46 -1.06 -18.14
N MET A 20 -4.42 -2.26 -18.72
CA MET A 20 -3.84 -2.55 -20.02
C MET A 20 -4.78 -2.10 -21.13
N ASP A 21 -4.24 -1.40 -22.13
CA ASP A 21 -4.91 -1.23 -23.43
C ASP A 21 -4.60 -2.46 -24.29
N TRP A 22 -5.37 -3.53 -24.07
CA TRP A 22 -5.17 -4.80 -24.76
C TRP A 22 -5.33 -4.72 -26.28
N ALA A 23 -6.18 -3.81 -26.77
CA ALA A 23 -6.33 -3.58 -28.20
C ALA A 23 -5.03 -3.00 -28.78
N ALA A 24 -4.51 -1.94 -28.18
CA ALA A 24 -3.24 -1.35 -28.60
C ALA A 24 -2.06 -2.32 -28.44
N TRP A 25 -2.06 -3.17 -27.41
CA TRP A 25 -1.04 -4.19 -27.20
C TRP A 25 -1.07 -5.28 -28.29
N GLN A 26 -2.27 -5.77 -28.65
CA GLN A 26 -2.45 -6.79 -29.69
C GLN A 26 -2.11 -6.26 -31.09
N ASP A 27 -2.45 -5.01 -31.37
CA ASP A 27 -2.16 -4.38 -32.66
C ASP A 27 -0.67 -4.04 -32.83
N ALA A 28 0.11 -4.01 -31.74
CA ALA A 28 1.53 -3.70 -31.78
C ALA A 28 2.37 -4.84 -32.38
N SER A 29 3.42 -4.47 -33.11
CA SER A 29 4.37 -5.44 -33.66
C SER A 29 5.04 -6.25 -32.55
N GLU A 30 5.45 -7.48 -32.85
CA GLU A 30 6.21 -8.31 -31.89
C GLU A 30 7.48 -7.59 -31.42
N ALA A 31 8.16 -6.86 -32.31
CA ALA A 31 9.33 -6.06 -31.98
C ALA A 31 9.01 -4.93 -30.97
N ASP A 32 7.87 -4.26 -31.14
CA ASP A 32 7.37 -3.22 -30.23
C ASP A 32 7.03 -3.77 -28.85
N ARG A 33 6.30 -4.90 -28.82
CA ARG A 33 5.97 -5.61 -27.59
C ARG A 33 7.23 -6.07 -26.86
N ALA A 34 8.15 -6.71 -27.59
CA ALA A 34 9.42 -7.17 -27.02
C ALA A 34 10.27 -6.01 -26.48
N LYS A 35 10.32 -4.86 -27.18
CA LYS A 35 11.00 -3.65 -26.68
C LYS A 35 10.36 -3.14 -25.39
N ALA A 36 9.03 -2.99 -25.39
CA ALA A 36 8.27 -2.53 -24.23
C ALA A 36 8.48 -3.44 -23.01
N THR A 37 8.38 -4.75 -23.18
CA THR A 37 8.62 -5.72 -22.10
C THR A 37 10.06 -5.66 -21.59
N ARG A 38 11.07 -5.54 -22.47
CA ARG A 38 12.47 -5.40 -22.03
C ARG A 38 12.70 -4.12 -21.22
N GLU A 39 12.16 -2.99 -21.65
CA GLU A 39 12.28 -1.73 -20.91
C GLU A 39 11.57 -1.79 -19.55
N LEU A 40 10.39 -2.42 -19.48
CA LEU A 40 9.69 -2.63 -18.22
C LEU A 40 10.51 -3.50 -17.25
N LEU A 41 11.03 -4.64 -17.71
CA LEU A 41 11.84 -5.53 -16.89
C LEU A 41 13.14 -4.85 -16.41
N ALA A 42 13.73 -3.98 -17.23
CA ALA A 42 14.89 -3.19 -16.83
C ALA A 42 14.56 -2.20 -15.69
N LEU A 43 13.42 -1.51 -15.77
CA LEU A 43 12.94 -0.63 -14.70
C LEU A 43 12.68 -1.42 -13.40
N ILE A 44 12.01 -2.56 -13.51
CA ILE A 44 11.74 -3.44 -12.35
C ILE A 44 13.07 -3.87 -11.70
N SER A 45 14.05 -4.31 -12.51
CA SER A 45 15.37 -4.71 -12.01
C SER A 45 16.08 -3.57 -11.27
N GLU A 46 16.04 -2.34 -11.79
CA GLU A 46 16.63 -1.17 -11.12
C GLU A 46 15.97 -0.93 -9.75
N TRP A 47 14.65 -1.05 -9.67
CA TRP A 47 13.90 -0.88 -8.42
C TRP A 47 14.14 -2.00 -7.41
N GLU A 48 14.34 -3.24 -7.89
CA GLU A 48 14.73 -4.39 -7.07
C GLU A 48 16.16 -4.23 -6.52
N GLU A 49 17.08 -3.63 -7.28
CA GLU A 49 18.41 -3.29 -6.79
C GLU A 49 18.37 -2.24 -5.67
N THR A 50 17.50 -1.21 -5.80
CA THR A 50 17.24 -0.27 -4.71
C THR A 50 16.69 -0.97 -3.46
N GLU A 51 15.80 -1.95 -3.62
CA GLU A 51 15.30 -2.77 -2.51
C GLU A 51 16.42 -3.60 -1.87
N ALA A 52 17.29 -4.21 -2.67
CA ALA A 52 18.43 -5.00 -2.18
C ALA A 52 19.40 -4.17 -1.33
N ARG A 53 19.55 -2.88 -1.64
CA ARG A 53 20.31 -1.91 -0.83
C ARG A 53 19.55 -1.36 0.37
N LYS A 54 18.28 -1.75 0.55
CA LYS A 54 17.37 -1.26 1.61
C LYS A 54 17.14 0.25 1.54
N GLU A 55 17.12 0.80 0.33
CA GLU A 55 16.87 2.23 0.05
C GLU A 55 15.43 2.47 -0.44
N GLY A 56 14.63 1.41 -0.52
CA GLY A 56 13.22 1.44 -0.89
C GLY A 56 12.65 0.04 -0.94
N SER A 57 11.42 -0.11 -1.42
CA SER A 57 10.83 -1.42 -1.72
C SER A 57 9.86 -1.34 -2.89
N LEU A 58 9.58 -2.49 -3.50
CA LEU A 58 8.63 -2.69 -4.59
C LEU A 58 7.75 -3.91 -4.35
N ALA A 59 6.46 -3.74 -4.59
CA ALA A 59 5.51 -4.82 -4.84
C ALA A 59 4.82 -4.60 -6.21
N LEU A 60 4.72 -5.68 -6.99
CA LEU A 60 4.00 -5.72 -8.26
C LEU A 60 2.98 -6.85 -8.22
N TYR A 61 1.71 -6.51 -8.43
CA TYR A 61 0.59 -7.44 -8.36
C TYR A 61 -0.38 -7.19 -9.51
N GLY A 62 -0.92 -8.26 -10.09
CA GLY A 62 -2.04 -8.21 -11.04
C GLY A 62 -3.34 -8.10 -10.27
N ILE A 63 -4.17 -7.13 -10.63
CA ILE A 63 -5.42 -6.82 -9.92
C ILE A 63 -6.60 -7.54 -10.57
N VAL A 64 -7.51 -8.05 -9.75
CA VAL A 64 -8.70 -8.76 -10.21
C VAL A 64 -9.88 -7.79 -10.41
N GLY A 65 -10.53 -7.91 -11.58
CA GLY A 65 -11.69 -7.11 -11.95
C GLY A 65 -11.33 -5.89 -12.81
N GLN A 66 -12.28 -4.99 -13.02
CA GLN A 66 -12.13 -3.88 -13.99
C GLN A 66 -11.57 -2.58 -13.39
N LYS A 67 -11.29 -2.55 -12.09
CA LYS A 67 -10.77 -1.35 -11.43
C LYS A 67 -9.32 -1.05 -11.83
N ALA A 68 -8.54 -2.10 -12.10
CA ALA A 68 -7.17 -2.06 -12.60
C ALA A 68 -6.77 -3.47 -13.06
N ASP A 69 -5.74 -3.58 -13.89
CA ASP A 69 -5.13 -4.85 -14.27
C ASP A 69 -3.85 -5.14 -13.49
N PHE A 70 -3.13 -4.10 -13.04
CA PHE A 70 -1.97 -4.26 -12.16
C PHE A 70 -1.73 -3.02 -11.30
N VAL A 71 -0.91 -3.20 -10.26
CA VAL A 71 -0.45 -2.13 -9.37
C VAL A 71 1.05 -2.22 -9.16
N PHE A 72 1.73 -1.07 -9.20
CA PHE A 72 3.03 -0.89 -8.57
C PHE A 72 2.84 -0.23 -7.20
N MET A 73 3.35 -0.84 -6.14
CA MET A 73 3.47 -0.20 -4.83
C MET A 73 4.95 0.08 -4.56
N HIS A 74 5.32 1.36 -4.57
CA HIS A 74 6.67 1.83 -4.33
C HIS A 74 6.81 2.46 -2.96
N LEU A 75 7.90 2.15 -2.25
CA LEU A 75 8.32 2.84 -1.03
C LEU A 75 9.66 3.52 -1.24
N ARG A 76 9.79 4.80 -0.89
CA ARG A 76 11.03 5.58 -1.04
C ARG A 76 11.24 6.57 0.10
N GLU A 77 12.49 7.03 0.25
CA GLU A 77 12.87 8.00 1.30
C GLU A 77 12.23 9.37 1.05
N THR A 78 12.03 9.75 -0.21
CA THR A 78 11.52 11.07 -0.57
C THR A 78 10.41 11.02 -1.62
N LEU A 79 9.48 12.00 -1.56
CA LEU A 79 8.49 12.22 -2.62
C LEU A 79 9.12 12.47 -3.99
N ARG A 80 10.33 13.07 -4.02
CA ARG A 80 11.07 13.31 -5.26
C ARG A 80 11.46 12.01 -5.95
N GLU A 81 11.87 10.99 -5.18
CA GLU A 81 12.16 9.66 -5.71
C GLU A 81 10.88 8.98 -6.25
N LEU A 82 9.76 9.07 -5.53
CA LEU A 82 8.49 8.53 -6.03
C LEU A 82 8.07 9.17 -7.36
N ASN A 83 8.15 10.51 -7.44
CA ASN A 83 7.86 11.23 -8.69
C ASN A 83 8.86 10.87 -9.81
N ALA A 84 10.14 10.63 -9.49
CA ALA A 84 11.11 10.18 -10.49
C ALA A 84 10.74 8.79 -11.05
N ILE A 85 10.33 7.86 -10.19
CA ILE A 85 9.89 6.51 -10.58
C ILE A 85 8.65 6.57 -11.47
N GLU A 86 7.62 7.31 -11.04
CA GLU A 86 6.40 7.51 -11.81
C GLU A 86 6.71 8.06 -13.21
N ASN A 87 7.56 9.08 -13.29
CA ASN A 87 7.95 9.69 -14.56
C ASN A 87 8.80 8.76 -15.44
N SER A 88 9.68 7.95 -14.86
CA SER A 88 10.46 6.96 -15.60
C SER A 88 9.56 5.87 -16.19
N PHE A 89 8.59 5.37 -15.42
CA PHE A 89 7.60 4.43 -15.94
C PHE A 89 6.77 5.06 -17.06
N ASN A 90 6.21 6.26 -16.84
CA ASN A 90 5.38 6.96 -17.83
C ASN A 90 6.09 7.28 -19.14
N LYS A 91 7.42 7.39 -19.14
CA LYS A 91 8.24 7.60 -20.34
C LYS A 91 8.64 6.30 -21.05
N SER A 92 8.42 5.14 -20.42
CA SER A 92 8.79 3.84 -21.00
C SER A 92 7.93 3.50 -22.22
N ALA A 93 8.47 2.65 -23.11
CA ALA A 93 7.70 2.11 -24.24
C ALA A 93 6.54 1.19 -23.80
N PHE A 94 6.52 0.73 -22.54
CA PHE A 94 5.41 -0.07 -22.02
C PHE A 94 4.21 0.80 -21.61
N ALA A 95 4.46 1.97 -21.03
CA ALA A 95 3.39 2.83 -20.53
C ALA A 95 2.38 3.26 -21.60
N ARG A 96 2.77 3.31 -22.89
CA ARG A 96 1.86 3.58 -24.03
C ARG A 96 0.71 2.57 -24.16
N PHE A 97 0.88 1.38 -23.59
CA PHE A 97 -0.12 0.30 -23.59
C PHE A 97 -0.89 0.21 -22.27
N THR A 98 -0.81 1.25 -21.46
CA THR A 98 -1.44 1.30 -20.13
C THR A 98 -2.18 2.61 -19.95
N LYS A 99 -3.22 2.60 -19.13
CA LYS A 99 -3.94 3.82 -18.71
C LYS A 99 -3.92 3.91 -17.19
N PRO A 100 -3.63 5.09 -16.61
CA PRO A 100 -3.79 5.30 -15.17
C PRO A 100 -5.28 5.23 -14.82
N VAL A 101 -5.60 4.50 -13.75
CA VAL A 101 -7.00 4.30 -13.30
C VAL A 101 -7.22 4.69 -11.85
N HIS A 102 -6.20 4.56 -11.00
CA HIS A 102 -6.22 5.01 -9.62
C HIS A 102 -4.78 5.23 -9.13
N SER A 103 -4.58 6.13 -8.18
CA SER A 103 -3.32 6.26 -7.46
C SER A 103 -3.57 6.59 -5.99
N TYR A 104 -2.55 6.35 -5.15
CA TYR A 104 -2.62 6.74 -3.75
C TYR A 104 -1.24 7.13 -3.20
N VAL A 105 -1.12 8.35 -2.66
CA VAL A 105 0.11 8.88 -2.08
C VAL A 105 0.00 8.96 -0.57
N SER A 106 0.95 8.35 0.14
CA SER A 106 0.94 8.28 1.60
C SER A 106 2.36 8.16 2.19
N VAL A 107 2.49 8.07 3.50
CA VAL A 107 3.75 7.80 4.21
C VAL A 107 3.53 6.71 5.24
N VAL A 108 4.44 5.73 5.34
CA VAL A 108 4.35 4.66 6.34
C VAL A 108 4.25 5.27 7.73
N GLU A 109 3.23 4.89 8.48
CA GLU A 109 2.87 5.54 9.75
C GLU A 109 2.84 4.54 10.89
N LEU A 110 3.51 4.87 12.00
CA LEU A 110 3.35 4.20 13.29
C LEU A 110 2.74 5.17 14.30
N SER A 111 1.47 5.00 14.62
CA SER A 111 0.78 5.80 15.63
C SER A 111 1.02 5.29 17.05
N ASN A 112 0.95 6.22 18.02
CA ASN A 112 0.91 5.94 19.46
C ASN A 112 2.09 5.09 19.99
N TYR A 113 3.28 5.22 19.38
CA TYR A 113 4.49 4.65 19.96
C TYR A 113 4.87 5.46 21.22
N MET A 114 4.62 4.88 22.39
CA MET A 114 5.24 5.35 23.62
C MET A 114 6.65 4.76 23.68
N GLY A 115 7.60 5.45 23.07
CA GLY A 115 9.01 5.09 23.22
C GLY A 115 9.45 5.10 24.68
N GLN A 116 10.53 4.37 24.97
CA GLN A 116 11.18 4.51 26.26
C GLN A 116 11.64 5.98 26.42
N PRO A 117 11.35 6.64 27.55
CA PRO A 117 11.78 8.01 27.77
C PRO A 117 13.29 8.17 27.53
N GLY A 118 13.68 9.14 26.70
CA GLY A 118 15.09 9.41 26.37
C GLY A 118 15.71 8.55 25.27
N VAL A 119 14.96 7.60 24.68
CA VAL A 119 15.41 6.84 23.51
C VAL A 119 14.79 7.43 22.25
N ASP A 120 15.63 7.83 21.30
CA ASP A 120 15.20 8.20 19.95
C ASP A 120 14.62 6.96 19.24
N PRO A 121 13.33 6.94 18.85
CA PRO A 121 12.72 5.80 18.15
C PRO A 121 13.45 5.40 16.87
N MET A 122 14.13 6.34 16.22
CA MET A 122 14.92 6.06 15.01
C MET A 122 16.18 5.25 15.28
N GLN A 123 16.58 5.09 16.54
CA GLN A 123 17.70 4.24 16.95
C GLN A 123 17.28 2.81 17.31
N VAL A 124 15.97 2.52 17.35
CA VAL A 124 15.44 1.19 17.68
C VAL A 124 15.25 0.38 16.39
N PRO A 125 16.05 -0.68 16.14
CA PRO A 125 16.01 -1.41 14.87
C PRO A 125 14.64 -1.96 14.49
N GLU A 126 13.85 -2.44 15.47
CA GLU A 126 12.52 -2.98 15.22
C GLU A 126 11.52 -1.91 14.76
N ILE A 127 11.71 -0.65 15.18
CA ILE A 127 10.87 0.48 14.74
C ILE A 127 11.27 0.87 13.32
N VAL A 128 12.56 1.03 13.07
CA VAL A 128 13.08 1.36 11.75
C VAL A 128 12.64 0.33 10.72
N ALA A 129 12.68 -0.97 11.06
CA ALA A 129 12.21 -2.04 10.18
C ALA A 129 10.71 -1.95 9.84
N ARG A 130 9.90 -1.32 10.70
CA ARG A 130 8.47 -1.07 10.45
C ARG A 130 8.22 0.23 9.68
N LEU A 131 9.04 1.26 9.89
CA LEU A 131 8.98 2.54 9.17
C LEU A 131 9.55 2.43 7.75
N LYS A 132 10.56 1.57 7.56
CA LYS A 132 11.24 1.33 6.29
C LYS A 132 11.17 -0.16 5.92
N PRO A 133 9.95 -0.69 5.69
CA PRO A 133 9.75 -2.12 5.51
C PRO A 133 10.18 -2.58 4.12
N ILE A 134 10.83 -3.74 4.07
CA ILE A 134 10.87 -4.55 2.85
C ILE A 134 9.51 -5.24 2.71
N LEU A 135 8.82 -4.98 1.61
CA LEU A 135 7.45 -5.45 1.40
C LEU A 135 7.39 -6.98 1.34
N PRO A 136 6.37 -7.62 1.95
CA PRO A 136 6.19 -9.06 1.88
C PRO A 136 6.04 -9.53 0.43
N LYS A 137 6.69 -10.65 0.10
CA LYS A 137 6.57 -11.33 -1.18
C LYS A 137 5.47 -12.41 -1.16
N SER A 138 4.36 -12.10 -0.49
CA SER A 138 3.19 -13.00 -0.36
C SER A 138 2.46 -13.19 -1.68
N GLU A 139 1.62 -14.22 -1.76
CA GLU A 139 0.89 -14.52 -3.00
C GLU A 139 -0.17 -13.47 -3.35
N HIS A 140 -0.75 -12.80 -2.34
CA HIS A 140 -1.83 -11.85 -2.55
C HIS A 140 -1.63 -10.51 -1.84
N ILE A 141 -2.23 -9.48 -2.43
CA ILE A 141 -2.33 -8.12 -1.88
C ILE A 141 -3.80 -7.71 -1.76
N CYS A 142 -4.11 -6.91 -0.74
CA CYS A 142 -5.35 -6.15 -0.63
C CYS A 142 -5.03 -4.71 -0.25
N PHE A 143 -5.51 -3.74 -1.01
CA PHE A 143 -5.39 -2.32 -0.72
C PHE A 143 -6.76 -1.67 -0.58
N TYR A 144 -6.92 -0.78 0.39
CA TYR A 144 -8.06 0.13 0.46
C TYR A 144 -7.68 1.39 1.25
N PRO A 145 -8.19 2.58 0.86
CA PRO A 145 -8.06 3.77 1.66
C PRO A 145 -9.23 3.90 2.66
N MET A 146 -9.01 4.62 3.75
CA MET A 146 -10.04 4.83 4.77
C MET A 146 -9.89 6.14 5.55
N ASN A 147 -11.01 6.59 6.12
CA ASN A 147 -11.09 7.69 7.07
C ASN A 147 -11.65 7.22 8.42
N LYS A 148 -11.45 8.07 9.42
CA LYS A 148 -12.21 8.11 10.65
C LYS A 148 -13.30 9.18 10.58
N ARG A 149 -14.55 8.74 10.75
CA ARG A 149 -15.76 9.55 10.64
C ARG A 149 -15.73 10.80 11.52
N ARG A 150 -16.30 11.89 10.99
CA ARG A 150 -16.52 13.18 11.67
C ARG A 150 -17.99 13.62 11.58
N LEU A 151 -18.93 12.76 11.95
CA LEU A 151 -20.36 13.00 11.76
C LEU A 151 -21.15 12.92 13.07
N LEU A 152 -21.74 14.04 13.48
CA LEU A 152 -22.63 14.16 14.64
C LEU A 152 -22.05 13.46 15.90
N GLY A 153 -22.74 12.44 16.42
CA GLY A 153 -22.32 11.68 17.60
C GLY A 153 -21.14 10.73 17.37
N ASP A 154 -20.79 10.46 16.12
CA ASP A 154 -19.65 9.63 15.73
C ASP A 154 -18.55 10.51 15.12
N ASN A 155 -17.96 11.38 15.94
CA ASN A 155 -16.82 12.19 15.55
C ASN A 155 -15.55 11.72 16.26
N TRP A 156 -14.73 10.94 15.53
CA TRP A 156 -13.49 10.35 16.04
C TRP A 156 -12.53 11.39 16.64
N TYR A 157 -12.41 12.54 15.98
CA TYR A 157 -11.44 13.57 16.33
C TYR A 157 -11.86 14.41 17.54
N MET A 158 -13.13 14.34 17.93
CA MET A 158 -13.66 14.99 19.15
C MET A 158 -13.54 14.10 20.39
N LEU A 159 -13.16 12.83 20.23
CA LEU A 159 -13.02 11.91 21.35
C LEU A 159 -11.78 12.21 22.22
N PRO A 160 -11.89 12.02 23.54
CA PRO A 160 -10.73 11.94 24.42
C PRO A 160 -9.68 10.95 23.91
N MET A 161 -8.40 11.24 24.19
CA MET A 161 -7.29 10.38 23.79
C MET A 161 -7.41 8.97 24.37
N GLU A 162 -7.83 8.84 25.63
CA GLU A 162 -7.98 7.54 26.30
C GLU A 162 -9.05 6.65 25.64
N ASP A 163 -10.16 7.23 25.19
CA ASP A 163 -11.20 6.48 24.47
C ASP A 163 -10.69 5.97 23.12
N ARG A 164 -9.95 6.82 22.38
CA ARG A 164 -9.29 6.42 21.13
C ARG A 164 -8.26 5.30 21.36
N LYS A 165 -7.44 5.40 22.41
CA LYS A 165 -6.47 4.36 22.78
C LYS A 165 -7.14 3.05 23.14
N ALA A 166 -8.22 3.08 23.91
CA ALA A 166 -8.98 1.90 24.32
C ALA A 166 -9.54 1.16 23.09
N MET A 167 -10.19 1.88 22.18
CA MET A 167 -10.72 1.30 20.95
C MET A 167 -9.61 0.78 20.02
N MET A 168 -8.53 1.53 19.83
CA MET A 168 -7.39 1.05 19.02
C MET A 168 -6.68 -0.15 19.64
N ARG A 169 -6.67 -0.28 20.98
CA ARG A 169 -6.15 -1.47 21.66
C ARG A 169 -7.00 -2.70 21.34
N SER A 170 -8.33 -2.58 21.38
CA SER A 170 -9.27 -3.64 20.99
C SER A 170 -9.05 -4.07 19.54
N HIS A 171 -9.04 -3.11 18.62
CA HIS A 171 -8.76 -3.34 17.21
C HIS A 171 -7.41 -4.05 16.97
N GLY A 172 -6.36 -3.61 17.67
CA GLY A 172 -5.05 -4.24 17.60
C GLY A 172 -5.00 -5.66 18.17
N MET A 173 -5.88 -6.03 19.11
CA MET A 173 -6.01 -7.42 19.58
C MET A 173 -6.55 -8.34 18.48
N ILE A 174 -7.52 -7.88 17.69
CA ILE A 174 -8.02 -8.62 16.52
C ILE A 174 -6.89 -8.77 15.51
N GLY A 175 -6.18 -7.68 15.16
CA GLY A 175 -5.05 -7.77 14.23
C GLY A 175 -3.97 -8.78 14.66
N ARG A 176 -3.67 -8.85 15.96
CA ARG A 176 -2.72 -9.82 16.52
C ARG A 176 -3.17 -11.28 16.36
N SER A 177 -4.47 -11.59 16.34
CA SER A 177 -4.96 -12.97 16.14
C SER A 177 -4.71 -13.49 14.71
N TYR A 178 -4.39 -12.58 13.76
CA TYR A 178 -4.02 -12.88 12.38
C TYR A 178 -2.50 -12.85 12.15
N ALA A 179 -1.68 -12.76 13.21
CA ALA A 179 -0.23 -12.87 13.10
C ALA A 179 0.17 -14.18 12.40
N GLY A 180 1.10 -14.07 11.45
CA GLY A 180 1.52 -15.19 10.59
C GLY A 180 0.59 -15.52 9.43
N LYS A 181 -0.59 -14.88 9.33
CA LYS A 181 -1.54 -15.05 8.22
C LYS A 181 -1.66 -13.80 7.36
N VAL A 182 -1.72 -12.63 8.00
CA VAL A 182 -1.82 -11.32 7.33
C VAL A 182 -0.72 -10.41 7.86
N LYS A 183 -0.01 -9.75 6.96
CA LYS A 183 0.88 -8.64 7.27
C LYS A 183 0.27 -7.34 6.76
N GLN A 184 0.21 -6.32 7.62
CA GLN A 184 -0.31 -5.01 7.26
C GLN A 184 0.81 -3.99 7.13
N ILE A 185 0.67 -3.08 6.17
CA ILE A 185 1.39 -1.82 6.06
C ILE A 185 0.33 -0.72 6.11
N ILE A 186 0.43 0.14 7.12
CA ILE A 186 -0.45 1.29 7.30
C ILE A 186 0.34 2.53 6.91
N SER A 187 -0.26 3.37 6.08
CA SER A 187 0.34 4.63 5.67
C SER A 187 -0.65 5.78 5.85
N GLY A 188 -0.20 6.86 6.50
CA GLY A 188 -0.96 8.08 6.69
C GLY A 188 -0.89 8.97 5.44
N SER A 189 -1.98 9.66 5.14
CA SER A 189 -2.11 10.50 3.94
C SER A 189 -2.91 11.78 4.18
N VAL A 190 -3.16 12.13 5.43
CA VAL A 190 -3.77 13.43 5.77
C VAL A 190 -2.90 14.56 5.19
N GLY A 191 -3.46 15.32 4.26
CA GLY A 191 -2.75 16.39 3.55
C GLY A 191 -1.97 15.93 2.31
N PHE A 192 -1.92 14.64 2.00
CA PHE A 192 -1.28 14.07 0.80
C PHE A 192 -2.30 13.55 -0.21
N ASP A 193 -3.40 12.96 0.25
CA ASP A 193 -4.42 12.34 -0.62
C ASP A 193 -5.85 12.58 -0.06
N ASN A 194 -6.86 12.05 -0.76
CA ASN A 194 -8.28 12.24 -0.48
C ASN A 194 -8.77 11.53 0.79
N TRP A 195 -8.02 10.53 1.26
CA TRP A 195 -8.33 9.76 2.46
C TRP A 195 -7.22 9.91 3.50
N GLU A 196 -7.53 9.58 4.75
CA GLU A 196 -6.64 9.80 5.89
C GLU A 196 -5.58 8.71 6.02
N TRP A 197 -5.89 7.46 5.64
CA TRP A 197 -4.95 6.35 5.60
C TRP A 197 -5.12 5.44 4.38
N GLY A 198 -3.99 4.94 3.87
CA GLY A 198 -3.91 3.77 3.01
C GLY A 198 -3.64 2.52 3.82
N VAL A 199 -4.42 1.46 3.61
CA VAL A 199 -4.23 0.16 4.26
C VAL A 199 -3.85 -0.88 3.21
N THR A 200 -2.65 -1.44 3.33
CA THR A 200 -2.19 -2.54 2.49
C THR A 200 -2.01 -3.81 3.31
N LEU A 201 -2.63 -4.90 2.88
CA LEU A 201 -2.57 -6.22 3.49
C LEU A 201 -1.89 -7.20 2.53
N PHE A 202 -1.03 -8.06 3.08
CA PHE A 202 -0.35 -9.13 2.37
C PHE A 202 -0.67 -10.46 3.03
N ALA A 203 -1.01 -11.48 2.24
CA ALA A 203 -1.29 -12.83 2.72
C ALA A 203 -1.06 -13.87 1.61
N ASP A 204 -0.73 -15.09 1.99
CA ASP A 204 -0.63 -16.21 1.05
C ASP A 204 -2.00 -16.87 0.78
N ASP A 205 -3.02 -16.55 1.57
CA ASP A 205 -4.42 -16.93 1.37
C ASP A 205 -5.29 -15.67 1.35
N ALA A 206 -5.82 -15.32 0.17
CA ALA A 206 -6.66 -14.13 -0.01
C ALA A 206 -7.94 -14.14 0.85
N LEU A 207 -8.42 -15.32 1.27
CA LEU A 207 -9.59 -15.42 2.16
C LEU A 207 -9.32 -14.80 3.53
N GLN A 208 -8.06 -14.70 3.94
CA GLN A 208 -7.68 -14.07 5.20
C GLN A 208 -7.98 -12.56 5.20
N PHE A 209 -7.91 -11.89 4.04
CA PHE A 209 -8.34 -10.48 3.93
C PHE A 209 -9.81 -10.33 4.30
N LYS A 210 -10.67 -11.17 3.70
CA LYS A 210 -12.11 -11.17 4.00
C LYS A 210 -12.36 -11.46 5.47
N LYS A 211 -11.72 -12.47 6.05
CA LYS A 211 -11.90 -12.84 7.46
C LYS A 211 -11.51 -11.71 8.40
N LEU A 212 -10.31 -11.15 8.22
CA LEU A 212 -9.77 -10.07 9.03
C LEU A 212 -10.66 -8.82 8.96
N VAL A 213 -10.91 -8.32 7.75
CA VAL A 213 -11.66 -7.05 7.55
C VAL A 213 -13.11 -7.21 8.02
N TYR A 214 -13.71 -8.37 7.78
CA TYR A 214 -15.07 -8.65 8.25
C TYR A 214 -15.15 -8.72 9.77
N GLU A 215 -14.23 -9.42 10.45
CA GLU A 215 -14.20 -9.48 11.91
C GLU A 215 -13.94 -8.10 12.53
N MET A 216 -12.95 -7.36 12.01
CA MET A 216 -12.65 -6.00 12.44
C MET A 216 -13.84 -5.05 12.27
N ARG A 217 -14.78 -5.35 11.37
CA ARG A 217 -15.99 -4.55 11.16
C ARG A 217 -16.93 -4.52 12.37
N PHE A 218 -16.87 -5.55 13.22
CA PHE A 218 -17.67 -5.66 14.44
C PHE A 218 -16.97 -5.03 15.65
N ASP A 219 -15.69 -4.68 15.55
CA ASP A 219 -15.03 -3.83 16.55
C ASP A 219 -15.58 -2.39 16.47
N GLU A 220 -15.82 -1.79 17.64
CA GLU A 220 -16.46 -0.48 17.75
C GLU A 220 -15.74 0.60 16.92
N VAL A 221 -14.39 0.55 16.86
CA VAL A 221 -13.60 1.54 16.14
C VAL A 221 -13.87 1.55 14.64
N SER A 222 -14.25 0.40 14.08
CA SER A 222 -14.54 0.23 12.66
C SER A 222 -16.03 0.37 12.38
N ALA A 223 -16.87 -0.14 13.29
CA ALA A 223 -18.32 -0.11 13.18
C ALA A 223 -18.86 1.33 13.20
N ARG A 224 -18.39 2.14 14.16
CA ARG A 224 -18.86 3.53 14.35
C ARG A 224 -18.09 4.53 13.50
N TYR A 225 -16.77 4.37 13.43
CA TYR A 225 -15.91 5.42 12.88
C TYR A 225 -15.27 5.09 11.55
N GLY A 226 -15.32 3.86 11.07
CA GLY A 226 -14.59 3.51 9.86
C GLY A 226 -15.36 3.87 8.58
N GLU A 227 -14.76 4.70 7.73
CA GLU A 227 -15.25 5.05 6.39
C GLU A 227 -14.25 4.53 5.35
N PHE A 228 -14.71 3.84 4.32
CA PHE A 228 -13.84 3.03 3.46
C PHE A 228 -14.05 3.39 2.00
N GLY A 229 -12.95 3.52 1.27
CA GLY A 229 -12.98 3.65 -0.18
C GLY A 229 -13.04 2.30 -0.87
N GLU A 230 -12.54 2.26 -2.10
CA GLU A 230 -12.53 1.05 -2.91
C GLU A 230 -11.50 0.03 -2.43
N PHE A 231 -11.83 -1.25 -2.59
CA PHE A 231 -10.94 -2.37 -2.29
C PHE A 231 -10.34 -2.95 -3.57
N PHE A 232 -9.01 -3.02 -3.64
CA PHE A 232 -8.25 -3.63 -4.72
C PHE A 232 -7.61 -4.91 -4.20
N VAL A 233 -7.83 -6.03 -4.90
CA VAL A 233 -7.25 -7.33 -4.54
C VAL A 233 -6.53 -7.91 -5.74
N GLY A 234 -5.37 -8.52 -5.51
CA GLY A 234 -4.52 -8.98 -6.59
C GLY A 234 -3.59 -10.12 -6.22
N ASN A 235 -2.97 -10.67 -7.24
CA ASN A 235 -2.03 -11.79 -7.18
C ASN A 235 -0.63 -11.31 -7.55
N ARG A 236 0.38 -11.81 -6.87
CA ARG A 236 1.76 -11.38 -7.08
C ARG A 236 2.18 -11.64 -8.52
N LEU A 237 2.86 -10.67 -9.12
CA LEU A 237 3.48 -10.82 -10.43
C LEU A 237 5.00 -10.92 -10.26
N THR A 238 5.53 -12.12 -10.49
CA THR A 238 6.96 -12.35 -10.79
C THR A 238 7.25 -12.02 -12.26
N ASN A 239 8.53 -11.92 -12.63
CA ASN A 239 8.95 -11.75 -14.03
C ASN A 239 8.31 -12.80 -14.96
N ASP A 240 8.20 -14.05 -14.49
CA ASP A 240 7.59 -15.15 -15.27
C ASP A 240 6.09 -14.92 -15.46
N SER A 241 5.35 -14.69 -14.37
CA SER A 241 3.89 -14.46 -14.45
C SER A 241 3.51 -13.16 -15.15
N LEU A 242 4.36 -12.13 -15.09
CA LEU A 242 4.24 -10.91 -15.89
C LEU A 242 4.44 -11.24 -17.37
N GLY A 243 5.44 -12.07 -17.69
CA GLY A 243 5.66 -12.59 -19.03
C GLY A 243 4.42 -13.34 -19.56
N GLU A 244 3.84 -14.22 -18.76
CA GLU A 244 2.59 -14.94 -19.12
C GLU A 244 1.42 -13.98 -19.33
N MET A 245 1.22 -13.00 -18.43
CA MET A 245 0.16 -12.01 -18.54
C MET A 245 0.22 -11.23 -19.87
N LEU A 246 1.43 -10.96 -20.38
CA LEU A 246 1.63 -10.14 -21.57
C LEU A 246 1.60 -10.92 -22.90
N LYS A 247 1.45 -12.25 -22.87
CA LYS A 247 1.35 -13.05 -24.09
C LYS A 247 0.03 -12.81 -24.82
N VAL A 248 0.14 -12.43 -26.10
CA VAL A 248 -0.98 -12.33 -27.06
C VAL A 248 -0.57 -12.87 -28.42
#